data_AF-A0A0Q9K9W5-F1
#
_entry.id   AF-A0A0Q9K9W5-F1
#
_cell.length_a   1.000
_cell.length_b   1.000
_cell.length_c   1.000
_cell.angle_alpha   90.00
_cell.angle_beta   90.00
_cell.angle_gamma   90.00
#
_symmetry.space_group_name_H-M   'P 1'
#
loop_
_entity.id
_entity.type
_entity.pdbx_description
1 polymer ?
#
loop_
_entity_poly.entity_id
_entity_poly.type
_entity_poly.pdbx_seq_one_letter_code
_entity_poly.pdbx_strand_id
1 'polypeptide(L)'
;MGNQFLTYIWESYKLDIWEQTALFNQEAKQSKALGFSFNADPVRTEMSAIQAVLDQYQDGLETGTLDPDVTLPEFRAALRIAGITRVIKEKQKQLNIWSNYFLYPFICRNCRRSG
;
A
#
# COMPACT_ATOMS: atom_id res chain seq x y z
N MET A 1 -1.68 -20.40 5.34
CA MET A 1 -3.02 -20.28 4.75
C MET A 1 -3.05 -21.08 3.46
N GLY A 2 -4.08 -21.90 3.25
CA GLY A 2 -4.25 -22.74 2.04
C GLY A 2 -5.13 -22.06 0.97
N ASN A 3 -5.23 -22.69 -0.20
CA ASN A 3 -6.07 -22.20 -1.30
C ASN A 3 -7.56 -22.31 -0.95
N GLN A 4 -8.26 -21.18 -0.84
CA GLN A 4 -9.68 -21.12 -0.47
C GLN A 4 -10.59 -21.78 -1.53
N PHE A 5 -10.22 -21.76 -2.80
CA PHE A 5 -10.99 -22.38 -3.88
C PHE A 5 -11.05 -23.93 -3.80
N LEU A 6 -10.25 -24.55 -2.93
CA LEU A 6 -10.26 -26.00 -2.70
C LEU A 6 -11.07 -26.41 -1.45
N THR A 7 -11.67 -25.44 -0.76
CA THR A 7 -12.39 -25.69 0.48
C THR A 7 -13.86 -26.05 0.22
N TYR A 8 -14.42 -26.87 1.11
CA TYR A 8 -15.85 -27.14 1.12
C TYR A 8 -16.65 -25.88 1.43
N ILE A 9 -17.83 -25.76 0.83
CA ILE A 9 -18.74 -24.64 1.05
C ILE A 9 -19.49 -24.88 2.37
N TRP A 10 -19.48 -23.90 3.27
CA TRP A 10 -20.28 -23.99 4.50
C TRP A 10 -21.77 -23.89 4.19
N GLU A 11 -22.59 -24.56 4.99
CA GLU A 11 -24.05 -24.64 4.80
C GLU A 11 -24.75 -23.27 4.75
N SER A 12 -24.18 -22.24 5.39
CA SER A 12 -24.71 -20.88 5.41
C SER A 12 -24.40 -20.07 4.13
N TYR A 13 -23.50 -20.53 3.27
CA TYR A 13 -23.11 -19.83 2.04
C TYR A 13 -23.85 -20.38 0.83
N LYS A 14 -23.93 -19.56 -0.22
CA LYS A 14 -24.45 -20.01 -1.50
C LYS A 14 -23.45 -20.98 -2.17
N LEU A 15 -23.98 -21.98 -2.87
CA LEU A 15 -23.18 -23.01 -3.55
C LEU A 15 -22.28 -22.45 -4.68
N ASP A 16 -22.58 -21.26 -5.18
CA ASP A 16 -21.84 -20.56 -6.23
C ASP A 16 -20.83 -19.52 -5.68
N ILE A 17 -20.55 -19.52 -4.37
CA ILE A 17 -19.66 -18.55 -3.72
C ILE A 17 -18.27 -18.48 -4.38
N TRP A 18 -17.75 -19.61 -4.87
CA TRP A 18 -16.44 -19.66 -5.53
C TRP A 18 -16.48 -19.10 -6.96
N GLU A 19 -17.60 -19.26 -7.66
CA GLU A 19 -17.81 -18.65 -8.98
C GLU A 19 -17.95 -17.13 -8.84
N GLN A 20 -18.76 -16.67 -7.87
CA GLN A 20 -18.90 -15.24 -7.55
C GLN A 20 -17.56 -14.62 -7.14
N THR A 21 -16.76 -15.33 -6.32
CA THR A 21 -15.43 -14.88 -5.91
C THR A 21 -14.46 -14.83 -7.09
N ALA A 22 -14.50 -15.80 -8.00
CA ALA A 22 -13.66 -15.81 -9.19
C ALA A 22 -13.98 -14.63 -10.12
N LEU A 23 -15.27 -14.34 -10.34
CA LEU A 23 -15.71 -13.18 -11.13
C LEU A 23 -15.28 -11.86 -10.46
N PHE A 24 -15.54 -11.71 -9.16
CA PHE A 24 -15.13 -10.53 -8.39
C PHE A 24 -13.61 -10.28 -8.47
N ASN A 25 -12.80 -11.32 -8.37
CA ASN A 25 -11.34 -11.23 -8.47
C ASN A 25 -10.86 -10.84 -9.87
N GLN A 26 -11.55 -11.29 -10.93
CA GLN A 26 -11.21 -10.93 -12.32
C GLN A 26 -11.54 -9.47 -12.63
N GLU A 27 -12.63 -8.95 -12.06
CA GLU A 27 -13.06 -7.56 -12.24
C GLU A 27 -12.34 -6.57 -11.31
N ALA A 28 -11.61 -7.08 -10.32
CA ALA A 28 -10.92 -6.26 -9.33
C ALA A 28 -9.88 -5.35 -9.98
N LYS A 29 -10.04 -4.04 -9.77
CA LYS A 29 -9.08 -3.04 -10.23
C LYS A 29 -7.79 -3.16 -9.42
N GLN A 30 -6.71 -3.57 -10.08
CA GLN A 30 -5.41 -3.65 -9.44
C GLN A 30 -4.83 -2.24 -9.19
N SER A 31 -4.20 -2.07 -8.03
CA SER A 31 -3.45 -0.85 -7.73
C SER A 31 -2.28 -0.69 -8.70
N LYS A 32 -2.02 0.54 -9.15
CA LYS A 32 -0.85 0.87 -9.98
C LYS A 32 0.49 0.58 -9.26
N ALA A 33 0.47 0.52 -7.93
CA ALA A 33 1.63 0.21 -7.10
C ALA A 33 1.65 -1.25 -6.60
N LEU A 34 0.79 -2.12 -7.13
CA LEU A 34 0.77 -3.53 -6.74
C LEU A 34 2.12 -4.19 -7.09
N GLY A 35 2.79 -4.76 -6.10
CA GLY A 35 4.12 -5.37 -6.25
C GLY A 35 5.30 -4.40 -6.00
N PHE A 36 5.04 -3.12 -5.72
CA PHE A 36 6.09 -2.22 -5.24
C PHE A 36 6.45 -2.53 -3.79
N SER A 37 7.75 -2.70 -3.51
CA SER A 37 8.29 -2.80 -2.16
C SER A 37 9.28 -1.66 -1.93
N PHE A 38 9.11 -0.92 -0.84
CA PHE A 38 9.94 0.23 -0.50
C PHE A 38 11.24 -0.21 0.18
N ASN A 39 12.38 0.29 -0.29
CA ASN A 39 13.66 0.15 0.41
C ASN A 39 13.86 1.32 1.39
N ALA A 40 13.81 1.01 2.68
CA ALA A 40 13.98 1.98 3.76
C ALA A 40 15.44 2.30 4.11
N ASP A 41 16.43 1.54 3.61
CA ASP A 41 17.85 1.72 3.95
C ASP A 41 18.35 3.18 3.86
N PRO A 42 18.01 3.97 2.81
CA PRO A 42 18.52 5.34 2.67
C PRO A 42 17.98 6.32 3.72
N VAL A 43 16.86 5.99 4.36
CA VAL A 43 16.12 6.84 5.31
C VAL A 43 15.83 6.11 6.63
N ARG A 44 16.66 5.13 6.97
CA ARG A 44 16.44 4.26 8.14
C ARG A 44 16.32 5.04 9.45
N THR A 45 17.12 6.09 9.62
CA THR A 45 17.09 6.94 10.82
C THR A 45 15.76 7.69 10.95
N GLU A 46 15.26 8.27 9.86
CA GLU A 46 13.95 8.93 9.82
C GLU A 46 12.83 7.93 10.08
N MET A 47 12.90 6.72 9.54
CA MET A 47 11.91 5.68 9.81
C MET A 47 11.80 5.38 11.31
N SER A 48 12.92 5.30 12.02
CA SER A 48 12.91 5.11 13.48
C SER A 48 12.32 6.32 14.22
N ALA A 49 12.66 7.54 13.83
CA ALA A 49 12.08 8.75 14.44
C ALA A 49 10.58 8.87 14.17
N ILE A 50 10.13 8.51 12.97
CA ILE A 50 8.71 8.49 12.60
C ILE A 50 7.96 7.42 13.39
N GLN A 51 8.55 6.24 13.62
CA GLN A 51 7.92 5.20 14.41
C GLN A 51 7.58 5.68 15.83
N ALA A 52 8.50 6.39 16.49
CA ALA A 52 8.23 6.96 17.82
C ALA A 52 7.04 7.95 17.81
N VAL A 53 6.86 8.71 16.73
CA VAL A 53 5.70 9.60 16.57
C VAL A 53 4.43 8.78 16.31
N LEU A 54 4.50 7.70 15.51
CA LEU A 54 3.35 6.82 15.30
C LEU A 54 2.89 6.17 16.60
N ASP A 55 3.81 5.64 17.40
CA ASP A 55 3.51 4.98 18.68
C ASP A 55 2.78 5.91 19.67
N GLN A 56 2.97 7.22 19.55
CA GLN A 56 2.33 8.21 20.41
C GLN A 56 0.91 8.60 19.97
N TYR A 57 0.64 8.64 18.66
CA TYR A 57 -0.57 9.27 18.12
C TYR A 57 -1.46 8.33 17.28
N GLN A 58 -0.91 7.28 16.68
CA GLN A 58 -1.59 6.49 15.66
C GLN A 58 -2.86 5.83 16.19
N ASP A 59 -2.76 5.05 17.27
CA ASP A 59 -3.90 4.31 17.82
C ASP A 59 -5.03 5.25 18.24
N GLY A 60 -4.68 6.38 18.87
CA GLY A 60 -5.67 7.37 19.30
C GLY A 60 -6.39 8.06 18.14
N LEU A 61 -5.68 8.35 17.04
CA LEU A 61 -6.24 8.95 15.83
C LEU A 61 -7.06 7.95 15.01
N GLU A 62 -6.60 6.70 14.87
CA GLU A 62 -7.27 5.67 14.06
C GLU A 62 -8.53 5.13 14.73
N THR A 63 -8.57 5.09 16.06
CA THR A 63 -9.74 4.64 16.83
C THR A 63 -10.75 5.76 17.11
N GLY A 64 -10.40 7.02 16.83
CA GLY A 64 -11.23 8.19 17.15
C GLY A 64 -11.23 8.57 18.63
N THR A 65 -10.26 8.08 19.41
CA THR A 65 -10.10 8.42 20.83
C THR A 65 -9.59 9.86 21.02
N LEU A 66 -8.79 10.35 20.07
CA LEU A 66 -8.25 11.71 20.08
C LEU A 66 -9.05 12.63 19.15
N ASP A 67 -9.25 13.89 19.56
CA ASP A 67 -9.87 14.92 18.73
C ASP A 67 -8.94 15.28 17.55
N PRO A 68 -9.34 15.00 16.29
CA PRO A 68 -8.49 15.26 15.13
C PRO A 68 -8.26 16.76 14.86
N ASP A 69 -9.15 17.66 15.30
CA ASP A 69 -8.99 19.09 15.05
C ASP A 69 -7.80 19.66 15.84
N VAL A 70 -7.49 19.04 16.99
CA VAL A 70 -6.37 19.43 17.87
C VAL A 70 -5.13 18.57 17.60
N THR A 71 -5.29 17.25 17.57
CA THR A 71 -4.15 16.32 17.61
C THR A 71 -3.55 16.04 16.24
N LEU A 72 -4.32 16.17 15.15
CA LEU A 72 -3.82 15.94 13.80
C LEU A 72 -2.80 17.02 13.34
N PRO A 73 -2.99 18.32 13.63
CA PRO A 73 -1.94 19.34 13.42
C PRO A 73 -0.62 19.04 14.16
N GLU A 74 -0.70 18.62 15.42
CA GLU A 74 0.45 18.29 16.26
C GLU A 74 1.20 17.07 15.71
N PHE A 75 0.46 16.01 15.39
CA PHE A 75 0.99 14.81 14.75
C PHE A 75 1.73 15.14 13.44
N ARG A 76 1.13 15.95 12.55
CA ARG A 76 1.78 16.38 11.29
C ARG A 76 3.03 17.23 11.54
N ALA A 77 3.06 18.04 12.61
CA ALA A 77 4.25 18.80 12.96
C ALA A 77 5.36 17.87 13.47
N ALA A 78 5.03 16.94 14.36
CA ALA A 78 5.96 15.93 14.87
C ALA A 78 6.54 15.06 13.74
N LEU A 79 5.72 14.59 12.80
CA LEU A 79 6.17 13.83 11.64
C LEU A 79 7.12 14.63 10.74
N ARG A 80 6.86 15.93 10.55
CA ARG A 80 7.76 16.82 9.78
C ARG A 80 9.12 16.97 10.48
N ILE A 81 9.14 17.15 11.80
CA ILE A 81 10.36 17.20 12.60
C ILE A 81 11.13 15.86 12.52
N ALA A 82 10.41 14.74 12.56
CA ALA A 82 10.97 13.39 12.43
C ALA A 82 11.51 13.08 11.01
N GLY A 83 11.31 13.97 10.03
CA GLY A 83 11.88 13.83 8.69
C GLY A 83 10.98 13.15 7.66
N ILE A 84 9.66 13.07 7.88
CA ILE A 84 8.72 12.41 6.95
C ILE A 84 8.82 12.95 5.50
N THR A 85 9.15 14.23 5.32
CA THR A 85 9.32 14.82 3.99
C THR A 85 10.46 14.16 3.20
N ARG A 86 11.54 13.75 3.87
CA ARG A 86 12.65 13.02 3.23
C ARG A 86 12.20 11.63 2.81
N VAL A 87 11.48 10.93 3.69
CA VAL A 87 10.93 9.59 3.41
C VAL A 87 9.96 9.63 2.24
N ILE A 88 9.05 10.61 2.18
CA ILE A 88 8.11 10.79 1.06
C ILE A 88 8.86 10.98 -0.26
N LYS A 89 9.88 11.84 -0.28
CA LYS A 89 10.69 12.08 -1.49
C LYS A 89 11.41 10.82 -1.95
N GLU A 90 12.02 10.07 -1.03
CA GLU A 90 12.72 8.84 -1.37
C GLU A 90 11.75 7.75 -1.85
N LYS A 91 10.62 7.58 -1.19
CA LYS A 91 9.57 6.64 -1.61
C LYS A 91 9.02 6.99 -2.99
N GLN A 92 8.79 8.28 -3.27
CA GLN A 92 8.34 8.73 -4.59
C GLN A 92 9.40 8.45 -5.67
N LYS A 93 10.68 8.69 -5.38
CA LYS A 93 11.78 8.38 -6.28
C LYS A 93 11.82 6.88 -6.61
N GLN A 94 11.76 6.02 -5.59
CA GLN A 94 11.76 4.56 -5.79
C GLN A 94 10.53 4.08 -6.56
N LEU A 95 9.35 4.64 -6.26
CA LEU A 95 8.12 4.30 -6.98
C LEU A 95 8.19 4.72 -8.46
N ASN A 96 8.74 5.90 -8.76
CA ASN A 96 8.92 6.37 -10.14
C ASN A 96 9.89 5.47 -10.91
N ILE A 97 11.01 5.11 -10.28
CA ILE A 97 12.00 4.18 -10.84
C ILE A 97 11.34 2.84 -11.12
N TRP A 98 10.70 2.24 -10.12
CA TRP A 98 10.02 0.96 -10.24
C TRP A 98 8.94 0.98 -11.33
N SER A 99 8.09 2.00 -11.35
CA SER A 99 7.03 2.13 -12.36
C SER A 99 7.60 2.26 -13.76
N ASN A 100 8.70 2.99 -13.95
CA ASN A 100 9.32 3.12 -15.27
C ASN A 100 9.91 1.79 -15.76
N TYR A 101 10.65 1.08 -14.89
CA TYR A 101 11.22 -0.23 -15.22
C TYR A 101 10.14 -1.30 -15.43
N PHE A 102 9.04 -1.25 -14.69
CA PHE A 102 7.92 -2.18 -14.83
C PHE A 102 7.08 -1.92 -16.10
N LEU A 103 6.94 -0.65 -16.50
CA LEU A 103 6.26 -0.27 -17.74
C LEU A 103 7.12 -0.51 -19.00
N TYR A 104 8.45 -0.51 -18.89
CA TYR A 104 9.37 -0.72 -20.02
C TYR A 104 9.12 -2.04 -20.80
N PRO A 105 8.98 -3.22 -20.16
CA PRO A 105 8.62 -4.45 -20.88
C PRO A 105 7.17 -4.48 -21.37
N PHE A 106 6.25 -3.69 -20.80
CA PHE A 106 4.87 -3.56 -21.31
C PHE A 106 4.80 -2.72 -22.59
N ILE A 107 5.56 -1.62 -22.66
CA ILE A 107 5.63 -0.74 -23.84
C ILE A 107 6.37 -1.45 -24.98
N CYS A 108 7.52 -2.09 -24.72
CA CYS A 108 8.26 -2.81 -25.75
C CYS A 108 7.53 -4.06 -26.30
N ARG A 109 6.66 -4.72 -25.52
CA ARG A 109 5.82 -5.83 -26.02
C ARG A 109 4.71 -5.36 -26.96
N ASN A 110 4.15 -4.17 -26.73
CA ASN A 110 3.11 -3.60 -27.59
C ASN A 110 3.66 -2.92 -28.85
N CYS A 111 4.92 -2.45 -28.85
CA CYS A 111 5.54 -1.88 -30.05
C CYS A 111 5.90 -2.94 -31.12
N ARG A 112 6.04 -4.22 -30.77
CA ARG A 112 6.44 -5.28 -31.72
C ARG A 112 5.28 -5.93 -32.48
N ARG A 113 4.04 -5.47 -32.29
CA ARG A 113 2.83 -5.97 -32.97
C ARG A 113 2.25 -5.02 -34.03
N SER A 114 2.89 -3.88 -34.27
CA SER A 114 2.42 -2.84 -35.21
C SER A 114 3.44 -2.49 -36.29
N GLY A 115 4.20 -3.48 -36.77
CA GLY A 115 5.11 -3.36 -37.91
C GLY A 115 4.99 -4.58 -38.81
#